data_AF-A0A9E2R2S8-F1
#
_entry.id   AF-A0A9E2R2S8-F1
#
_cell.length_a   1.000
_cell.length_b   1.000
_cell.length_c   1.000
_cell.angle_alpha   90.00
_cell.angle_beta   90.00
_cell.angle_gamma   90.00
#
_symmetry.space_group_name_H-M   'P 1'
#
loop_
_entity.id
_entity.type
_entity.pdbx_description
1 polymer ?
#
loop_
_entity_poly.entity_id
_entity_poly.type
_entity_poly.pdbx_seq_one_letter_code
_entity_poly.pdbx_strand_id
1 'polypeptide(L)'
;MSYANEREKFKADLRAFAAKLAEHVSSEDKQWTIKGFIDVYKNLYTISADTKIVSKVLEIHLFPKLLDFARTHRFKTVLADHQNYYPDISFVSEAKPDLKFALDLKTTYRLEESPEFCNGFTLGSHGEYFTDRQSKKNIQFPYAEYTGHFCLGTIYSRSASEKLEEARVRQLPELRSIVSVVRDIQFFVCEKWEIASDRSGSGNTANIGSITKIQDIVAGNGMFKNLGEKWFDEYWMNYGRIVLPETGKRITRLADFLAYRGADPRRVNPRATTRRRRT
;
A
#
# COMPACT_ATOMS: atom_id res chain seq x y z
N MET A 1 -9.68 -12.44 21.56
CA MET A 1 -10.95 -12.93 20.97
C MET A 1 -10.72 -13.09 19.48
N SER A 2 -11.06 -14.24 18.89
CA SER A 2 -10.82 -14.48 17.47
C SER A 2 -11.91 -13.80 16.64
N TYR A 3 -11.66 -12.56 16.18
CA TYR A 3 -12.51 -11.86 15.20
C TYR A 3 -12.20 -12.31 13.76
N ALA A 4 -11.86 -13.59 13.57
CA ALA A 4 -11.44 -14.12 12.28
C ALA A 4 -12.53 -14.00 11.21
N ASN A 5 -13.79 -14.27 11.58
CA ASN A 5 -14.93 -14.13 10.67
C ASN A 5 -15.18 -12.68 10.29
N GLU A 6 -15.09 -11.75 11.25
CA GLU A 6 -15.22 -10.31 10.98
C GLU A 6 -14.08 -9.79 10.10
N ARG A 7 -12.85 -10.29 10.28
CA ARG A 7 -11.69 -9.95 9.44
C ARG A 7 -11.91 -10.37 7.99
N GLU A 8 -12.32 -11.62 7.76
CA GLU A 8 -12.58 -12.12 6.40
C GLU A 8 -13.77 -11.41 5.74
N LYS A 9 -14.83 -11.13 6.51
CA LYS A 9 -15.96 -10.33 6.01
C LYS A 9 -15.52 -8.92 5.61
N PHE A 10 -14.77 -8.24 6.49
CA PHE A 10 -14.27 -6.89 6.20
C PHE A 10 -13.39 -6.86 4.95
N LYS A 11 -12.50 -7.87 4.80
CA LYS A 11 -11.66 -8.03 3.61
C LYS A 11 -12.48 -8.22 2.33
N ALA A 12 -13.52 -9.06 2.37
CA ALA A 12 -14.40 -9.29 1.23
C ALA A 12 -15.17 -8.02 0.84
N ASP A 13 -15.74 -7.31 1.83
CA ASP A 13 -16.43 -6.04 1.64
C ASP A 13 -15.50 -4.99 1.02
N LEU A 14 -14.28 -4.86 1.54
CA LEU A 14 -13.28 -3.91 1.05
C LEU A 14 -12.79 -4.27 -0.37
N ARG A 15 -12.66 -5.55 -0.71
CA ARG A 15 -12.36 -6.00 -2.09
C ARG A 15 -13.48 -5.65 -3.06
N ALA A 16 -14.74 -5.87 -2.67
CA ALA A 16 -15.89 -5.50 -3.48
C ALA A 16 -16.00 -3.98 -3.68
N PHE A 17 -15.64 -3.21 -2.66
CA PHE A 17 -15.50 -1.76 -2.76
C PHE A 17 -14.38 -1.36 -3.76
N ALA A 18 -13.18 -1.92 -3.61
CA ALA A 18 -12.03 -1.59 -4.45
C ALA A 18 -12.26 -1.89 -5.94
N ALA A 19 -13.00 -2.97 -6.26
CA ALA A 19 -13.34 -3.34 -7.63
C ALA A 19 -14.13 -2.25 -8.38
N LYS A 20 -14.84 -1.37 -7.66
CA LYS A 20 -15.67 -0.29 -8.24
C LYS A 20 -14.94 1.05 -8.34
N LEU A 21 -13.77 1.18 -7.70
CA LEU A 21 -13.06 2.47 -7.62
C LEU A 21 -12.50 2.94 -8.96
N ALA A 22 -12.05 2.02 -9.82
CA ALA A 22 -11.47 2.37 -11.11
C ALA A 22 -12.47 3.17 -11.97
N GLU A 23 -13.74 2.75 -11.99
CA GLU A 23 -14.82 3.43 -12.72
C GLU A 23 -15.11 4.83 -12.19
N HIS A 24 -14.79 5.10 -10.92
CA HIS A 24 -15.02 6.40 -10.29
C HIS A 24 -13.91 7.40 -10.54
N VAL A 25 -12.67 6.92 -10.67
CA VAL A 25 -11.50 7.77 -10.81
C VAL A 25 -11.01 7.89 -12.25
N SER A 26 -11.46 7.02 -13.15
CA SER A 26 -11.01 7.01 -14.54
C SER A 26 -12.09 7.47 -15.51
N SER A 27 -11.69 8.18 -16.56
CA SER A 27 -12.52 8.50 -17.72
C SER A 27 -12.66 7.27 -18.64
N GLU A 28 -13.52 7.39 -19.66
CA GLU A 28 -13.80 6.33 -20.65
C GLU A 28 -12.54 5.82 -21.36
N ASP A 29 -11.55 6.70 -21.57
CA ASP A 29 -10.24 6.40 -22.17
C ASP A 29 -9.18 5.96 -21.15
N LYS A 30 -9.60 5.57 -19.93
CA LYS A 30 -8.75 5.09 -18.82
C LYS A 30 -7.75 6.11 -18.27
N GLN A 31 -7.87 7.39 -18.64
CA GLN A 31 -7.12 8.45 -17.99
C GLN A 31 -7.68 8.74 -16.60
N TRP A 32 -6.84 9.29 -15.71
CA TRP A 32 -7.36 9.85 -14.46
C TRP A 32 -8.27 11.04 -14.74
N THR A 33 -9.37 11.14 -13.97
CA THR A 33 -10.31 12.26 -14.08
C THR A 33 -9.75 13.55 -13.47
N ILE A 34 -8.84 13.45 -12.50
CA ILE A 34 -8.12 14.61 -11.97
C ILE A 34 -7.05 15.02 -12.96
N LYS A 35 -7.14 16.26 -13.45
CA LYS A 35 -6.18 16.85 -14.39
C LYS A 35 -5.19 17.80 -13.73
N GLY A 36 -5.48 18.25 -12.50
CA GLY A 36 -4.76 19.33 -11.86
C GLY A 36 -5.53 19.95 -10.71
N PHE A 37 -5.12 21.14 -10.31
CA PHE A 37 -5.85 22.00 -9.38
C PHE A 37 -6.20 23.34 -10.04
N ILE A 38 -7.21 24.01 -9.50
CA ILE A 38 -7.69 25.30 -9.97
C ILE A 38 -7.50 26.36 -8.88
N ASP A 39 -7.08 27.57 -9.24
CA ASP A 39 -7.02 28.68 -8.31
C ASP A 39 -8.31 29.53 -8.30
N VAL A 40 -8.35 30.54 -7.43
CA VAL A 40 -9.48 31.48 -7.32
C VAL A 40 -9.67 32.36 -8.58
N TYR A 41 -8.67 32.43 -9.45
CA TYR A 41 -8.70 33.16 -10.73
C TYR A 41 -9.10 32.27 -11.91
N LYS A 42 -9.46 31.00 -11.64
CA LYS A 42 -9.82 29.98 -12.63
C LYS A 42 -8.68 29.56 -13.56
N ASN A 43 -7.44 29.75 -13.13
CA ASN A 43 -6.28 29.15 -13.77
C ASN A 43 -6.19 27.67 -13.39
N LEU A 44 -6.01 26.81 -14.39
CA LEU A 44 -5.76 25.39 -14.21
C LEU A 44 -4.26 25.12 -14.21
N TYR A 45 -3.80 24.39 -13.20
CA TYR A 45 -2.44 23.94 -13.03
C TYR A 45 -2.41 22.43 -13.06
N THR A 46 -1.68 21.86 -14.01
CA THR A 46 -1.50 20.41 -14.03
C THR A 46 -0.56 19.96 -12.91
N ILE A 47 -0.59 18.67 -12.59
CA ILE A 47 0.27 18.06 -11.57
C ILE A 47 1.32 17.21 -12.26
N SER A 48 2.47 16.99 -11.63
CA SER A 48 3.48 16.09 -12.19
C SER A 48 3.16 14.62 -11.93
N ALA A 49 3.76 13.73 -12.71
CA ALA A 49 3.69 12.28 -12.51
C ALA A 49 4.49 11.76 -11.28
N ASP A 50 5.01 12.67 -10.45
CA ASP A 50 5.73 12.33 -9.22
C ASP A 50 4.82 11.55 -8.27
N THR A 51 5.34 10.44 -7.73
CA THR A 51 4.53 9.52 -6.95
C THR A 51 4.03 10.12 -5.64
N LYS A 52 4.74 11.09 -5.03
CA LYS A 52 4.25 11.75 -3.81
C LYS A 52 3.03 12.63 -4.11
N ILE A 53 3.07 13.37 -5.22
CA ILE A 53 1.94 14.21 -5.66
C ILE A 53 0.76 13.34 -6.05
N VAL A 54 0.96 12.36 -6.94
CA VAL A 54 -0.08 11.44 -7.37
C VAL A 54 -0.71 10.71 -6.18
N SER A 55 0.11 10.19 -5.26
CA SER A 55 -0.38 9.47 -4.08
C SER A 55 -1.26 10.34 -3.20
N LYS A 56 -0.86 11.60 -2.93
CA LYS A 56 -1.63 12.48 -2.06
C LYS A 56 -2.95 12.91 -2.69
N VAL A 57 -2.94 13.18 -3.99
CA VAL A 57 -4.16 13.56 -4.71
C VAL A 57 -5.10 12.36 -4.85
N LEU A 58 -4.59 11.14 -5.07
CA LEU A 58 -5.40 9.91 -5.02
C LEU A 58 -6.03 9.68 -3.66
N GLU A 59 -5.28 9.84 -2.56
CA GLU A 59 -5.81 9.76 -1.21
C GLU A 59 -7.02 10.70 -1.03
N ILE A 60 -6.86 11.98 -1.37
CA ILE A 60 -7.94 12.98 -1.27
C ILE A 60 -9.14 12.59 -2.14
N HIS A 61 -8.88 12.12 -3.37
CA HIS A 61 -9.92 11.76 -4.32
C HIS A 61 -10.73 10.52 -3.87
N LEU A 62 -10.07 9.55 -3.22
CA LEU A 62 -10.70 8.33 -2.71
C LEU A 62 -11.43 8.55 -1.38
N PHE A 63 -11.04 9.57 -0.62
CA PHE A 63 -11.48 9.77 0.75
C PHE A 63 -13.01 9.83 0.93
N PRO A 64 -13.78 10.58 0.11
CA PRO A 64 -15.25 10.58 0.22
C PRO A 64 -15.87 9.19 0.06
N LYS A 65 -15.34 8.37 -0.86
CA LYS A 65 -15.82 7.01 -1.10
C LYS A 65 -15.48 6.07 0.07
N LEU A 66 -14.35 6.30 0.74
CA LEU A 66 -13.98 5.58 1.95
C LEU A 66 -14.89 5.94 3.14
N LEU A 67 -15.33 7.20 3.25
CA LEU A 67 -16.34 7.60 4.24
C LEU A 67 -17.70 6.93 3.99
N ASP A 68 -18.11 6.84 2.72
CA ASP A 68 -19.35 6.14 2.35
C ASP A 68 -19.26 4.63 2.62
N PHE A 69 -18.11 4.01 2.36
CA PHE A 69 -17.83 2.63 2.76
C PHE A 69 -17.98 2.45 4.28
N ALA A 70 -17.35 3.32 5.08
CA ALA A 70 -17.44 3.25 6.54
C ALA A 70 -18.89 3.29 7.03
N ARG A 71 -19.67 4.28 6.55
CA ARG A 71 -21.08 4.44 6.89
C ARG A 71 -21.92 3.23 6.50
N THR A 72 -21.73 2.71 5.29
CA THR A 72 -22.49 1.56 4.77
C THR A 72 -22.24 0.31 5.60
N HIS A 73 -21.01 0.11 6.06
CA HIS A 73 -20.60 -1.07 6.82
C HIS A 73 -20.61 -0.85 8.36
N ARG A 74 -21.17 0.27 8.85
CA ARG A 74 -21.30 0.63 10.27
C ARG A 74 -19.97 0.71 11.03
N PHE A 75 -19.01 1.40 10.42
CA PHE A 75 -17.73 1.74 11.02
C PHE A 75 -17.62 3.26 11.21
N LYS A 76 -17.05 3.65 12.37
CA LYS A 76 -16.52 5.00 12.58
C LYS A 76 -15.14 5.10 11.92
N THR A 77 -14.93 6.16 11.16
CA THR A 77 -13.63 6.51 10.58
C THR A 77 -12.85 7.35 11.58
N VAL A 78 -11.66 6.89 11.97
CA VAL A 78 -10.69 7.64 12.76
C VAL A 78 -9.45 7.87 11.90
N LEU A 79 -9.08 9.13 11.69
CA LEU A 79 -7.88 9.50 10.94
C LEU A 79 -6.68 9.61 11.85
N ALA A 80 -5.49 9.52 11.27
CA ALA A 80 -4.25 9.77 11.99
C ALA A 80 -4.23 11.20 12.56
N ASP A 81 -4.09 11.32 13.89
CA ASP A 81 -4.04 12.61 14.59
C ASP A 81 -2.79 13.44 14.28
N HIS A 82 -1.74 12.77 13.77
CA HIS A 82 -0.44 13.37 13.52
C HIS A 82 0.11 12.96 12.15
N GLN A 83 0.96 13.82 11.59
CA GLN A 83 1.75 13.45 10.41
C GLN A 83 2.65 12.24 10.74
N ASN A 84 2.79 11.32 9.78
CA ASN A 84 3.59 10.09 9.91
C ASN A 84 3.05 9.07 10.92
N TYR A 85 1.76 9.11 11.26
CA TYR A 85 1.11 8.05 12.04
C TYR A 85 0.52 6.99 11.10
N TYR A 86 0.63 5.74 11.51
CA TYR A 86 -0.05 4.62 10.90
C TYR A 86 -1.39 4.33 11.62
N PRO A 87 -2.42 3.82 10.93
CA PRO A 87 -2.64 3.84 9.48
C PRO A 87 -3.20 5.18 9.00
N ASP A 88 -3.37 5.34 7.68
CA ASP A 88 -4.10 6.48 7.12
C ASP A 88 -5.54 6.56 7.67
N ILE A 89 -6.21 5.40 7.76
CA ILE A 89 -7.58 5.28 8.29
C ILE A 89 -7.69 4.10 9.23
N SER A 90 -8.27 4.34 10.41
CA SER A 90 -8.73 3.29 11.32
C SER A 90 -10.25 3.18 11.23
N PHE A 91 -10.76 2.01 10.89
CA PHE A 91 -12.18 1.70 10.97
C PHE A 91 -12.48 1.03 12.31
N VAL A 92 -13.31 1.67 13.13
CA VAL A 92 -13.74 1.17 14.44
C VAL A 92 -15.19 0.78 14.35
N SER A 93 -15.53 -0.48 14.65
CA SER A 93 -16.93 -0.93 14.58
C SER A 93 -17.81 -0.14 15.54
N GLU A 94 -18.96 0.32 15.05
CA GLU A 94 -19.95 1.02 15.89
C GLU A 94 -20.54 0.11 16.96
N ALA A 95 -20.70 -1.19 16.66
CA ALA A 95 -21.28 -2.16 17.58
C ALA A 95 -20.26 -2.78 18.54
N LYS A 96 -18.98 -2.87 18.13
CA LYS A 96 -17.90 -3.48 18.90
C LYS A 96 -16.64 -2.60 18.85
N PRO A 97 -16.46 -1.61 19.74
CA PRO A 97 -15.33 -0.67 19.67
C PRO A 97 -13.93 -1.32 19.72
N ASP A 98 -13.82 -2.55 20.23
CA ASP A 98 -12.57 -3.33 20.22
C ASP A 98 -12.24 -3.94 18.85
N LEU A 99 -13.22 -4.01 17.93
CA LEU A 99 -13.01 -4.46 16.56
C LEU A 99 -12.53 -3.27 15.71
N LYS A 100 -11.21 -3.22 15.51
CA LYS A 100 -10.54 -2.18 14.73
C LYS A 100 -9.84 -2.78 13.51
N PHE A 101 -9.95 -2.11 12.37
CA PHE A 101 -9.21 -2.46 11.16
C PHE A 101 -8.37 -1.27 10.70
N ALA A 102 -7.10 -1.53 10.41
CA ALA A 102 -6.19 -0.54 9.86
C ALA A 102 -6.26 -0.59 8.33
N LEU A 103 -6.49 0.56 7.69
CA LEU A 103 -6.44 0.72 6.25
C LEU A 103 -5.35 1.73 5.86
N ASP A 104 -4.36 1.26 5.11
CA ASP A 104 -3.26 2.04 4.59
C ASP A 104 -3.43 2.20 3.07
N LEU A 105 -3.42 3.43 2.57
CA LEU A 105 -3.49 3.72 1.15
C LEU A 105 -2.08 3.62 0.56
N LYS A 106 -1.93 2.75 -0.43
CA LYS A 106 -0.63 2.46 -1.04
C LYS A 106 -0.68 2.75 -2.52
N THR A 107 0.34 3.43 -3.02
CA THR A 107 0.39 3.88 -4.41
C THR A 107 1.74 3.52 -5.02
N THR A 108 1.72 2.92 -6.21
CA THR A 108 2.92 2.63 -7.01
C THR A 108 2.60 2.80 -8.50
N TYR A 109 3.65 2.90 -9.31
CA TYR A 109 3.56 2.87 -10.76
C TYR A 109 4.06 1.55 -11.35
N ARG A 110 3.55 1.20 -12.54
CA ARG A 110 4.06 0.10 -13.38
C ARG A 110 5.44 0.43 -13.95
N LEU A 111 6.29 -0.57 -14.12
CA LEU A 111 7.57 -0.39 -14.80
C LEU A 111 7.33 -0.36 -16.32
N GLU A 112 7.81 0.68 -16.99
CA GLU A 112 7.55 0.88 -18.43
C GLU A 112 8.12 -0.25 -19.29
N GLU A 113 9.32 -0.71 -18.98
CA GLU A 113 9.98 -1.83 -19.68
C GLU A 113 9.43 -3.21 -19.30
N SER A 114 8.64 -3.32 -18.24
CA SER A 114 8.07 -4.59 -17.76
C SER A 114 6.71 -4.31 -17.09
N PRO A 115 5.65 -4.05 -17.87
CA PRO A 115 4.35 -3.60 -17.36
C PRO A 115 3.63 -4.59 -16.44
N GLU A 116 4.07 -5.85 -16.40
CA GLU A 116 3.61 -6.88 -15.45
C GLU A 116 4.21 -6.71 -14.04
N PHE A 117 5.19 -5.82 -13.88
CA PHE A 117 5.82 -5.44 -12.63
C PHE A 117 5.53 -3.98 -12.27
N CYS A 118 5.54 -3.69 -10.97
CA CYS A 118 5.52 -2.33 -10.43
C CYS A 118 6.82 -2.01 -9.68
N ASN A 119 7.03 -0.72 -9.38
CA ASN A 119 8.16 -0.27 -8.56
C ASN A 119 8.18 -0.85 -7.14
N GLY A 120 7.04 -1.37 -6.65
CA GLY A 120 6.88 -1.93 -5.32
C GLY A 120 6.32 -0.91 -4.34
N PHE A 121 5.83 -1.40 -3.20
CA PHE A 121 5.21 -0.61 -2.15
C PHE A 121 6.07 -0.59 -0.89
N THR A 122 6.04 0.54 -0.20
CA THR A 122 6.47 0.66 1.20
C THR A 122 5.29 0.34 2.12
N LEU A 123 5.36 -0.79 2.80
CA LEU A 123 4.28 -1.35 3.62
C LEU A 123 4.34 -0.86 5.07
N GLY A 124 4.83 0.36 5.29
CA GLY A 124 5.03 0.95 6.61
C GLY A 124 6.27 0.43 7.35
N SER A 125 6.52 1.05 8.50
CA SER A 125 7.71 0.83 9.30
C SER A 125 7.68 -0.51 10.02
N HIS A 126 8.85 -1.18 10.09
CA HIS A 126 9.09 -2.30 11.02
C HIS A 126 9.82 -1.82 12.30
N GLY A 127 9.66 -0.54 12.64
CA GLY A 127 10.22 0.11 13.83
C GLY A 127 9.37 -0.09 15.09
N GLU A 128 9.30 0.94 15.94
CA GLU A 128 8.84 0.80 17.32
C GLU A 128 7.42 0.26 17.47
N TYR A 129 6.38 0.86 16.85
CA TYR A 129 5.00 0.34 16.96
C TYR A 129 4.87 -1.10 16.44
N PHE A 130 5.75 -1.50 15.51
CA PHE A 130 5.70 -2.82 14.92
C PHE A 130 6.35 -3.83 15.87
N THR A 131 7.46 -3.48 16.52
CA THR A 131 8.17 -4.41 17.42
C THR A 131 7.69 -4.40 18.86
N ASP A 132 7.25 -3.24 19.35
CA ASP A 132 6.48 -3.10 20.58
C ASP A 132 5.01 -2.86 20.22
N ARG A 133 4.23 -3.93 20.26
CA ARG A 133 2.82 -3.93 19.83
C ARG A 133 1.89 -3.10 20.73
N GLN A 134 2.37 -2.68 21.91
CA GLN A 134 1.65 -1.80 22.84
C GLN A 134 2.04 -0.33 22.69
N SER A 135 3.15 -0.05 21.99
CA SER A 135 3.61 1.32 21.75
C SER A 135 2.58 2.12 20.95
N LYS A 136 2.43 3.39 21.32
CA LYS A 136 1.63 4.40 20.60
C LYS A 136 2.49 5.30 19.71
N LYS A 137 3.78 5.00 19.58
CA LYS A 137 4.69 5.82 18.78
C LYS A 137 4.42 5.64 17.29
N ASN A 138 4.10 6.74 16.60
CA ASN A 138 3.81 6.73 15.16
C ASN A 138 2.63 5.82 14.77
N ILE A 139 1.65 5.61 15.67
CA ILE A 139 0.47 4.80 15.40
C ILE A 139 -0.77 5.33 16.15
N GLN A 140 -1.94 5.28 15.52
CA GLN A 140 -3.19 5.81 16.07
C GLN A 140 -3.72 5.01 17.28
N PHE A 141 -3.67 3.68 17.16
CA PHE A 141 -3.98 2.74 18.24
C PHE A 141 -2.81 1.74 18.32
N PRO A 142 -2.47 1.19 19.49
CA PRO A 142 -1.46 0.13 19.59
C PRO A 142 -1.66 -0.96 18.54
N TYR A 143 -0.57 -1.43 17.93
CA TYR A 143 -0.66 -2.38 16.81
C TYR A 143 -1.44 -3.65 17.18
N ALA A 144 -1.32 -4.12 18.42
CA ALA A 144 -2.06 -5.28 18.94
C ALA A 144 -3.59 -5.08 19.03
N GLU A 145 -4.10 -3.85 18.96
CA GLU A 145 -5.53 -3.58 19.00
C GLU A 145 -6.23 -3.73 17.65
N TYR A 146 -5.48 -3.79 16.55
CA TYR A 146 -6.05 -4.02 15.23
C TYR A 146 -6.26 -5.51 14.98
N THR A 147 -7.45 -5.85 14.48
CA THR A 147 -7.81 -7.20 14.07
C THR A 147 -7.23 -7.58 12.71
N GLY A 148 -6.95 -6.58 11.85
CA GLY A 148 -6.37 -6.78 10.53
C GLY A 148 -5.75 -5.51 9.98
N HIS A 149 -4.72 -5.68 9.16
CA HIS A 149 -3.92 -4.60 8.58
C HIS A 149 -3.99 -4.67 7.06
N PHE A 150 -4.84 -3.86 6.46
CA PHE A 150 -5.15 -3.88 5.05
C PHE A 150 -4.42 -2.78 4.29
N CYS A 151 -4.00 -3.10 3.07
CA CYS A 151 -3.57 -2.14 2.07
C CYS A 151 -4.65 -2.00 1.01
N LEU A 152 -5.17 -0.78 0.83
CA LEU A 152 -5.86 -0.41 -0.41
C LEU A 152 -4.80 0.10 -1.38
N GLY A 153 -4.37 -0.79 -2.27
CA GLY A 153 -3.29 -0.52 -3.20
C GLY A 153 -3.79 0.03 -4.52
N THR A 154 -3.06 1.02 -5.06
CA THR A 154 -3.27 1.66 -6.35
C THR A 154 -2.04 1.45 -7.22
N ILE A 155 -2.24 0.90 -8.42
CA ILE A 155 -1.21 0.69 -9.42
C ILE A 155 -1.62 1.46 -10.67
N TYR A 156 -0.77 2.37 -11.14
CA TYR A 156 -1.04 3.19 -12.33
C TYR A 156 0.11 3.13 -13.33
N SER A 157 -0.19 3.47 -14.58
CA SER A 157 0.82 3.73 -15.62
C SER A 157 1.07 5.23 -15.66
N ARG A 158 2.35 5.65 -15.71
CA ARG A 158 2.69 7.05 -15.96
C ARG A 158 2.42 7.38 -17.42
N SER A 159 1.83 8.53 -17.68
CA SER A 159 1.75 9.07 -19.03
C SER A 159 3.07 9.71 -19.41
N ALA A 160 3.50 9.52 -20.67
CA ALA A 160 4.58 10.32 -21.24
C ALA A 160 4.04 11.75 -21.39
N SER A 161 4.45 12.64 -20.49
CA SER A 161 4.16 14.07 -20.54
C SER A 161 5.48 14.80 -20.65
N GLU A 162 5.58 15.73 -21.59
CA GLU A 162 6.71 16.65 -21.62
C GLU A 162 6.62 17.55 -20.38
N LYS A 163 7.70 17.64 -19.60
CA LYS A 163 7.75 18.48 -18.38
C LYS A 163 7.34 19.94 -18.64
N LEU A 164 7.53 20.41 -19.88
CA LEU A 164 7.12 21.75 -20.29
C LEU A 164 5.59 21.91 -20.34
N GLU A 165 4.86 20.88 -20.77
CA GLU A 165 3.39 20.87 -20.75
C GLU A 165 2.84 20.84 -19.33
N GLU A 166 3.55 20.19 -18.38
CA GLU A 166 3.16 20.21 -16.97
C GLU A 166 3.24 21.60 -16.33
N ALA A 167 4.16 22.45 -16.82
CA ALA A 167 4.41 23.79 -16.30
C ALA A 167 3.49 24.88 -16.88
N ARG A 168 2.66 24.56 -17.89
CA ARG A 168 1.79 25.53 -18.54
C ARG A 168 0.51 25.74 -17.74
N VAL A 169 0.19 27.01 -17.50
CA VAL A 169 -1.13 27.40 -16.99
C VAL A 169 -2.14 27.27 -18.12
N ARG A 170 -3.25 26.58 -17.84
CA ARG A 170 -4.36 26.34 -18.78
C ARG A 170 -5.62 27.05 -18.32
N GLN A 171 -6.56 27.28 -19.23
CA GLN A 171 -7.85 27.88 -18.91
C GLN A 171 -8.95 26.83 -18.81
N LEU A 172 -10.01 27.11 -18.03
CA LEU A 172 -11.09 26.16 -17.75
C LEU A 172 -11.71 25.50 -19.01
N PRO A 173 -11.94 26.19 -20.14
CA PRO A 173 -12.45 25.57 -21.36
C PRO A 173 -11.55 24.44 -21.90
N GLU A 174 -10.26 24.43 -21.55
CA GLU A 174 -9.30 23.43 -21.98
C GLU A 174 -9.29 22.18 -21.08
N LEU A 175 -10.06 22.13 -19.99
CA LEU A 175 -9.99 21.04 -19.00
C LEU A 175 -10.07 19.64 -19.62
N ARG A 176 -10.95 19.45 -20.62
CA ARG A 176 -11.15 18.17 -21.29
C ARG A 176 -10.02 17.80 -22.26
N SER A 177 -9.19 18.76 -22.69
CA SER A 177 -8.04 18.50 -23.56
C SER A 177 -6.74 18.25 -22.78
N ILE A 178 -6.74 18.45 -21.46
CA ILE A 178 -5.59 18.16 -20.61
C ILE A 178 -5.41 16.64 -20.50
N VAL A 179 -4.26 16.17 -20.97
CA VAL A 179 -3.83 14.77 -20.80
C VAL A 179 -3.48 14.54 -19.34
N SER A 180 -4.00 13.47 -18.75
CA SER A 180 -3.69 13.08 -17.39
C SER A 180 -2.26 12.53 -17.28
N VAL A 181 -1.56 12.89 -16.21
CA VAL A 181 -0.23 12.37 -15.89
C VAL A 181 -0.20 10.88 -15.52
N VAL A 182 -1.36 10.30 -15.20
CA VAL A 182 -1.49 8.85 -14.96
C VAL A 182 -2.72 8.27 -15.64
N ARG A 183 -2.64 6.99 -15.98
CA ARG A 183 -3.70 6.22 -16.63
C ARG A 183 -3.67 4.76 -16.17
N ASP A 184 -4.65 3.98 -16.64
CA ASP A 184 -4.76 2.53 -16.38
C ASP A 184 -4.74 2.21 -14.88
N ILE A 185 -5.48 2.99 -14.09
CA ILE A 185 -5.49 2.87 -12.63
C ILE A 185 -6.17 1.56 -12.23
N GLN A 186 -5.46 0.75 -11.45
CA GLN A 186 -5.94 -0.51 -10.91
C GLN A 186 -5.90 -0.46 -9.38
N PHE A 187 -7.00 -0.85 -8.75
CA PHE A 187 -7.11 -1.00 -7.31
C PHE A 187 -7.07 -2.46 -6.88
N PHE A 188 -6.54 -2.73 -5.70
CA PHE A 188 -6.60 -4.03 -5.06
C PHE A 188 -6.62 -3.90 -3.54
N VAL A 189 -7.05 -4.97 -2.87
CA VAL A 189 -7.05 -5.08 -1.42
C VAL A 189 -6.41 -6.39 -1.01
N CYS A 190 -5.38 -6.28 -0.19
CA CYS A 190 -4.70 -7.39 0.46
C CYS A 190 -4.32 -6.98 1.88
N GLU A 191 -4.09 -7.96 2.72
CA GLU A 191 -3.43 -7.70 3.98
C GLU A 191 -1.95 -7.42 3.77
N LYS A 192 -1.37 -6.62 4.66
CA LYS A 192 0.02 -6.19 4.59
C LYS A 192 0.97 -7.38 4.40
N TRP A 193 0.76 -8.45 5.18
CA TRP A 193 1.60 -9.63 5.17
C TRP A 193 1.50 -10.46 3.88
N GLU A 194 0.34 -10.43 3.21
CA GLU A 194 0.06 -11.22 2.00
C GLU A 194 0.87 -10.74 0.79
N ILE A 195 1.32 -9.50 0.79
CA ILE A 195 2.09 -8.88 -0.30
C ILE A 195 3.51 -8.49 0.12
N ALA A 196 3.89 -8.77 1.36
CA ALA A 196 5.21 -8.46 1.87
C ALA A 196 6.30 -9.33 1.23
N SER A 197 7.47 -8.74 1.07
CA SER A 197 8.71 -9.43 0.72
C SER A 197 9.62 -9.56 1.94
N ASP A 198 10.81 -10.12 1.71
CA ASP A 198 11.92 -10.21 2.66
C ASP A 198 12.96 -9.07 2.49
N ARG A 199 12.57 -7.96 1.85
CA ARG A 199 13.46 -6.82 1.59
C ARG A 199 12.87 -5.52 2.12
N SER A 200 13.74 -4.65 2.60
CA SER A 200 13.37 -3.29 2.96
C SER A 200 12.85 -2.52 1.74
N GLY A 201 11.75 -1.79 1.92
CA GLY A 201 11.11 -0.99 0.87
C GLY A 201 11.78 0.36 0.63
N SER A 202 12.70 0.77 1.51
CA SER A 202 13.48 2.01 1.41
C SER A 202 14.85 1.85 2.04
N GLY A 203 15.87 2.52 1.49
CA GLY A 203 17.25 2.43 1.98
C GLY A 203 17.57 3.32 3.18
N ASN A 204 16.81 4.39 3.39
CA ASN A 204 17.05 5.40 4.44
C ASN A 204 16.13 5.26 5.66
N THR A 205 14.97 4.64 5.48
CA THR A 205 13.93 4.48 6.50
C THR A 205 13.56 3.00 6.61
N ALA A 206 13.29 2.54 7.82
CA ALA A 206 13.05 1.13 8.15
C ALA A 206 11.65 0.66 7.70
N ASN A 207 11.38 0.67 6.39
CA ASN A 207 10.10 0.22 5.83
C ASN A 207 10.16 -1.20 5.30
N ILE A 208 9.06 -1.94 5.51
CA ILE A 208 8.79 -3.23 4.89
C ILE A 208 8.56 -3.01 3.38
N GLY A 209 9.22 -3.79 2.53
CA GLY A 209 9.02 -3.74 1.07
C GLY A 209 8.09 -4.84 0.58
N SER A 210 7.24 -4.55 -0.41
CA SER A 210 6.38 -5.55 -1.06
C SER A 210 7.11 -6.40 -2.10
N ILE A 211 6.47 -7.48 -2.56
CA ILE A 211 6.77 -8.09 -3.86
C ILE A 211 6.38 -7.13 -5.00
N THR A 212 6.83 -7.40 -6.24
CA THR A 212 6.71 -6.44 -7.36
C THR A 212 5.92 -6.94 -8.58
N LYS A 213 5.66 -8.24 -8.72
CA LYS A 213 4.84 -8.76 -9.84
C LYS A 213 3.36 -8.49 -9.55
N ILE A 214 2.70 -7.76 -10.43
CA ILE A 214 1.35 -7.22 -10.19
C ILE A 214 0.33 -8.34 -9.98
N GLN A 215 0.39 -9.39 -10.81
CA GLN A 215 -0.51 -10.54 -10.68
C GLN A 215 -0.38 -11.22 -9.31
N ASP A 216 0.85 -11.36 -8.80
CA ASP A 216 1.10 -11.96 -7.49
C ASP A 216 0.59 -11.04 -6.37
N ILE A 217 0.78 -9.73 -6.49
CA ILE A 217 0.26 -8.74 -5.53
C ILE A 217 -1.26 -8.83 -5.42
N VAL A 218 -1.96 -8.77 -6.55
CA VAL A 218 -3.44 -8.80 -6.61
C VAL A 218 -4.00 -10.12 -6.06
N ALA A 219 -3.26 -11.22 -6.22
CA ALA A 219 -3.63 -12.53 -5.73
C ALA A 219 -3.21 -12.81 -4.27
N GLY A 220 -2.56 -11.87 -3.58
CA GLY A 220 -2.00 -12.10 -2.23
C GLY A 220 -0.93 -13.19 -2.21
N ASN A 221 -0.15 -13.30 -3.29
CA ASN A 221 0.86 -14.33 -3.53
C ASN A 221 2.27 -13.89 -3.11
N GLY A 222 2.39 -13.21 -1.96
CA GLY A 222 3.66 -12.76 -1.40
C GLY A 222 4.52 -13.88 -0.83
N MET A 223 5.68 -13.52 -0.30
CA MET A 223 6.68 -14.50 0.17
C MET A 223 6.21 -15.33 1.38
N PHE A 224 5.27 -14.78 2.15
CA PHE A 224 4.72 -15.39 3.36
C PHE A 224 3.46 -16.24 3.12
N LYS A 225 2.98 -16.39 1.89
CA LYS A 225 1.72 -17.09 1.58
C LYS A 225 1.61 -18.48 2.23
N ASN A 226 2.67 -19.28 2.16
CA ASN A 226 2.69 -20.65 2.71
C ASN A 226 3.13 -20.71 4.19
N LEU A 227 3.34 -19.55 4.81
CA LEU A 227 3.82 -19.38 6.19
C LEU A 227 2.73 -18.77 7.08
N GLY A 228 2.03 -17.75 6.59
CA GLY A 228 1.02 -16.98 7.33
C GLY A 228 1.59 -15.77 8.07
N GLU A 229 0.67 -14.94 8.59
CA GLU A 229 0.95 -13.66 9.26
C GLU A 229 1.93 -13.79 10.43
N LYS A 230 1.84 -14.86 11.22
CA LYS A 230 2.74 -15.07 12.37
C LYS A 230 4.22 -15.04 11.96
N TRP A 231 4.56 -15.68 10.85
CA TRP A 231 5.94 -15.69 10.36
C TRP A 231 6.37 -14.34 9.76
N PHE A 232 5.43 -13.62 9.15
CA PHE A 232 5.66 -12.24 8.70
C PHE A 232 6.03 -11.34 9.88
N ASP A 233 5.24 -11.41 10.95
CA ASP A 233 5.46 -10.63 12.17
C ASP A 233 6.80 -10.96 12.83
N GLU A 234 7.06 -12.25 13.09
CA GLU A 234 8.29 -12.67 13.74
C GLU A 234 9.54 -12.31 12.92
N TYR A 235 9.49 -12.47 11.60
CA TYR A 235 10.59 -12.11 10.72
C TYR A 235 10.86 -10.60 10.76
N TRP A 236 9.85 -9.76 10.55
CA TRP A 236 10.04 -8.30 10.47
C TRP A 236 10.35 -7.66 11.82
N MET A 237 9.90 -8.25 12.94
CA MET A 237 10.33 -7.82 14.28
C MET A 237 11.82 -8.09 14.54
N ASN A 238 12.41 -9.09 13.87
CA ASN A 238 13.78 -9.53 14.07
C ASN A 238 14.71 -9.20 12.89
N TYR A 239 14.20 -8.51 11.87
CA TYR A 239 14.93 -8.19 10.65
C TYR A 239 16.23 -7.42 10.97
N GLY A 240 17.38 -8.02 10.64
CA GLY A 240 18.70 -7.45 10.90
C GLY A 240 19.12 -7.40 12.37
N ARG A 241 18.32 -7.93 13.30
CA ARG A 241 18.63 -7.93 14.75
C ARG A 241 19.40 -9.17 15.20
N ILE A 242 19.18 -10.31 14.54
CA ILE A 242 19.85 -11.57 14.85
C ILE A 242 21.19 -11.64 14.13
N VAL A 243 22.26 -11.89 14.87
CA VAL A 243 23.62 -12.10 14.36
C VAL A 243 23.99 -13.57 14.54
N LEU A 244 24.38 -14.23 13.45
CA LEU A 244 24.84 -15.62 13.49
C LEU A 244 26.23 -15.68 14.16
N PRO A 245 26.41 -16.41 15.29
CA PRO A 245 27.68 -16.46 16.00
C PRO A 245 28.85 -16.92 15.12
N GLU A 246 28.61 -17.92 14.28
CA GLU A 246 29.61 -18.55 13.41
C GLU A 246 30.16 -17.62 12.31
N THR A 247 29.35 -16.68 11.82
CA THR A 247 29.69 -15.87 10.62
C THR A 247 29.72 -14.37 10.87
N GLY A 248 29.20 -13.90 12.02
CA GLY A 248 28.97 -12.49 12.31
C GLY A 248 27.93 -11.83 11.39
N LYS A 249 27.28 -12.57 10.49
CA LYS A 249 26.31 -12.03 9.53
C LYS A 249 24.94 -11.83 10.19
N ARG A 250 24.31 -10.70 9.88
CA ARG A 250 22.93 -10.41 10.27
C ARG A 250 21.95 -11.18 9.40
N ILE A 251 20.93 -11.78 10.01
CA ILE A 251 19.84 -12.45 9.28
C ILE A 251 18.93 -11.39 8.66
N THR A 252 18.90 -11.34 7.33
CA THR A 252 18.02 -10.45 6.56
C THR A 252 17.26 -11.18 5.45
N ARG A 253 17.52 -12.47 5.20
CA ARG A 253 16.73 -13.27 4.27
C ARG A 253 15.72 -14.12 5.02
N LEU A 254 14.51 -14.25 4.48
CA LEU A 254 13.46 -15.04 5.12
C LEU A 254 13.83 -16.52 5.24
N ALA A 255 14.46 -17.08 4.22
CA ALA A 255 14.92 -18.48 4.24
C ALA A 255 15.91 -18.75 5.38
N ASP A 256 16.87 -17.85 5.59
CA ASP A 256 17.87 -17.93 6.68
C ASP A 256 17.19 -17.80 8.05
N PHE A 257 16.17 -16.94 8.15
CA PHE A 257 15.38 -16.80 9.37
C PHE A 257 14.57 -18.06 9.69
N LEU A 258 13.96 -18.70 8.69
CA LEU A 258 13.26 -19.97 8.87
C LEU A 258 14.22 -21.06 9.36
N ALA A 259 15.38 -21.19 8.72
CA ALA A 259 16.40 -22.15 9.12
C ALA A 259 16.86 -21.92 10.57
N TYR A 260 17.11 -20.67 10.94
CA TYR A 260 17.48 -20.29 12.31
C TYR A 260 16.39 -20.66 13.34
N ARG A 261 15.11 -20.56 12.98
CA ARG A 261 13.98 -20.94 13.83
C ARG A 261 13.61 -22.44 13.75
N GLY A 262 14.40 -23.26 13.06
CA GLY A 262 14.15 -24.69 12.91
C GLY A 262 12.99 -25.05 11.95
N ALA A 263 12.59 -24.12 11.09
CA ALA A 263 11.54 -24.32 10.08
C ALA A 263 12.12 -24.56 8.68
N ASP A 264 11.37 -25.28 7.83
CA ASP A 264 11.79 -25.61 6.47
C ASP A 264 11.86 -24.35 5.57
N PRO A 265 13.06 -23.95 5.08
CA PRO A 265 13.23 -22.79 4.21
C PRO A 265 12.48 -22.89 2.87
N ARG A 266 12.15 -24.11 2.41
CA ARG A 266 11.41 -24.33 1.15
C ARG A 266 9.96 -23.86 1.21
N ARG A 267 9.46 -23.54 2.41
CA ARG A 267 8.13 -22.94 2.60
C ARG A 267 8.07 -21.47 2.18
N VAL A 268 9.21 -20.81 1.95
CA VAL A 268 9.22 -19.45 1.39
C VAL A 268 8.66 -19.49 -0.03
N ASN A 269 7.58 -18.73 -0.26
CA ASN A 269 7.04 -18.59 -1.61
C ASN A 269 7.99 -17.71 -2.45
N PRO A 270 8.49 -18.19 -3.61
CA PRO A 270 9.42 -17.42 -4.42
C PRO A 270 8.74 -16.18 -5.00
N ARG A 271 9.40 -15.03 -4.92
CA ARG A 271 8.96 -13.83 -5.64
C ARG A 271 9.53 -13.79 -7.06
N ALA A 272 8.72 -13.37 -8.02
CA ALA A 272 9.21 -13.04 -9.34
C ALA A 272 10.12 -11.79 -9.30
N THR A 273 11.11 -11.75 -10.19
CA THR A 273 12.02 -10.61 -10.35
C THR A 273 12.06 -10.18 -11.80
N THR A 274 12.17 -8.88 -12.06
CA THR A 274 12.49 -8.40 -13.40
C THR A 274 13.87 -8.91 -13.80
N ARG A 275 13.99 -9.51 -14.98
CA ARG A 275 15.31 -9.79 -15.55
C ARG A 275 15.91 -8.43 -15.90
N ARG A 276 16.85 -7.92 -15.08
CA ARG A 276 17.72 -6.82 -15.54
C ARG A 276 18.43 -7.34 -16.78
N ARG A 277 18.09 -6.81 -17.96
CA ARG A 277 19.00 -6.90 -19.11
C ARG A 277 20.29 -6.25 -18.61
N ARG A 278 21.36 -7.04 -18.51
CA ARG A 278 22.71 -6.50 -18.37
C ARG A 278 22.93 -5.66 -19.64
N THR A 279 22.77 -4.35 -19.52
CA THR A 279 23.40 -3.39 -20.43
C THR A 279 24.88 -3.38 -20.15
#